data_AF-A0A653ZP68-F1
#
_entry.id   AF-A0A653ZP68-F1
#
_cell.length_a   1.000
_cell.length_b   1.000
_cell.length_c   1.000
_cell.angle_alpha   90.00
_cell.angle_beta   90.00
_cell.angle_gamma   90.00
#
_symmetry.space_group_name_H-M   'P 1'
#
loop_
_entity.id
_entity.type
_entity.pdbx_description
1 polymer ?
#
loop_
_entity_poly.entity_id
_entity_poly.type
_entity_poly.pdbx_seq_one_letter_code
_entity_poly.pdbx_strand_id
1 'polypeptide(L)'
;MTNKENFKIIAIKVGEMLPTKDTRKNSSLTLNVSKNLKSNQIYQFRNEYQFRKNDFSEVDYISKTDVNLYELKTSINNIPININAIVGGNGSGKSTLIELIYWAGRLPRFSDQLKILNSFVKHYEEEQILRTSDCQYS
;
A
#
# COMPACT_ATOMS: atom_id res chain seq x y z
N MET A 1 -8.11 25.79 -6.49
CA MET A 1 -7.40 25.08 -5.40
C MET A 1 -6.96 23.73 -5.93
N THR A 2 -5.67 23.56 -6.19
CA THR A 2 -5.12 22.27 -6.64
C THR A 2 -5.32 21.26 -5.53
N ASN A 3 -6.10 20.22 -5.81
CA ASN A 3 -6.33 19.07 -4.94
C ASN A 3 -4.98 18.37 -4.76
N LYS A 4 -4.22 18.78 -3.74
CA LYS A 4 -2.89 18.22 -3.48
C LYS A 4 -3.15 16.87 -2.84
N GLU A 5 -3.18 15.83 -3.67
CA GLU A 5 -3.47 14.48 -3.20
C GLU A 5 -2.46 14.09 -2.12
N ASN A 6 -2.96 13.75 -0.95
CA ASN A 6 -2.12 13.30 0.15
C ASN A 6 -1.70 11.84 -0.09
N PHE A 7 -0.50 11.48 0.39
CA PHE A 7 -0.04 10.10 0.38
C PHE A 7 -1.00 9.20 1.17
N LYS A 8 -1.57 8.20 0.52
CA LYS A 8 -2.41 7.17 1.13
C LYS A 8 -1.84 5.80 0.77
N ILE A 9 -1.51 4.97 1.76
CA ILE A 9 -1.25 3.54 1.53
C ILE A 9 -2.62 2.87 1.43
N ILE A 10 -2.90 2.24 0.29
CA ILE A 10 -4.19 1.63 0.00
C ILE A 10 -4.18 0.17 0.40
N ALA A 11 -3.22 -0.57 -0.13
CA ALA A 11 -3.05 -1.99 0.13
C ALA A 11 -1.63 -2.44 -0.19
N ILE A 12 -1.30 -3.62 0.30
CA ILE A 12 -0.05 -4.31 0.01
C ILE A 12 -0.39 -5.70 -0.49
N LYS A 13 0.21 -6.10 -1.61
CA LYS A 13 0.17 -7.48 -2.09
C LYS A 13 1.51 -8.14 -1.81
N VAL A 14 1.48 -9.18 -0.99
CA VAL A 14 2.65 -9.99 -0.66
C VAL A 14 2.80 -11.04 -1.75
N GLY A 15 3.85 -10.98 -2.55
CA GLY A 15 4.16 -12.03 -3.53
C GLY A 15 4.75 -13.27 -2.86
N GLU A 16 5.32 -14.17 -3.67
CA GLU A 16 6.12 -15.27 -3.12
C GLU A 16 7.43 -14.71 -2.53
N MET A 17 7.49 -14.66 -1.20
CA MET A 17 8.67 -14.21 -0.46
C MET A 17 9.49 -15.39 0.03
N LEU A 18 10.71 -15.52 -0.46
CA LEU A 18 11.66 -16.50 0.03
C LEU A 18 12.28 -16.04 1.36
N PRO A 19 12.50 -16.93 2.34
CA PRO A 19 13.24 -16.58 3.55
C PRO A 19 14.60 -15.99 3.20
N THR A 20 14.89 -14.80 3.72
CA THR A 20 16.12 -14.09 3.40
C THR A 20 17.10 -14.21 4.57
N LYS A 21 18.36 -14.56 4.31
CA LYS A 21 19.39 -14.58 5.34
C LYS A 21 19.72 -13.15 5.74
N ASP A 22 19.63 -12.82 7.02
CA ASP A 22 20.15 -11.54 7.52
C ASP A 22 21.67 -11.63 7.63
N THR A 23 22.38 -11.08 6.65
CA THR A 23 23.85 -11.15 6.58
C THR A 23 24.54 -10.18 7.55
N ARG A 24 23.80 -9.40 8.35
CA ARG A 24 24.36 -8.32 9.19
C ARG A 24 24.84 -8.76 10.57
N LYS A 25 24.54 -9.98 11.01
CA LYS A 25 25.10 -10.56 12.23
C LYS A 25 25.69 -11.92 11.89
N ASN A 26 26.75 -12.33 12.58
CA ASN A 26 27.30 -13.70 12.56
C ASN A 26 26.30 -14.78 13.04
N SER A 27 25.00 -14.49 13.05
CA SER A 27 23.93 -15.42 13.36
C SER A 27 23.36 -16.01 12.07
N SER A 28 23.18 -17.32 12.01
CA SER A 28 22.47 -18.04 10.94
C SER A 28 20.96 -17.77 10.92
N LEU A 29 20.49 -16.63 11.46
CA LEU A 29 19.09 -16.28 11.56
C LEU A 29 18.54 -15.93 10.17
N THR A 30 17.72 -16.83 9.63
CA THR A 30 16.89 -16.58 8.47
C THR A 30 15.74 -15.65 8.86
N LEU A 31 15.74 -14.43 8.31
CA LEU A 31 14.65 -13.49 8.45
C LEU A 31 13.53 -13.93 7.50
N ASN A 32 12.45 -14.44 8.09
CA ASN A 32 11.23 -14.74 7.36
C ASN A 32 10.17 -13.66 7.65
N VAL A 33 10.27 -12.56 6.89
CA VAL A 33 9.37 -11.39 6.99
C VAL A 33 7.94 -11.66 6.53
N SER A 34 7.67 -12.83 5.95
CA SER A 34 6.34 -13.25 5.48
C SER A 34 5.76 -14.44 6.24
N LYS A 35 6.43 -14.93 7.31
CA LYS A 35 6.10 -16.21 7.97
C LYS A 35 4.64 -16.40 8.39
N ASN A 36 3.94 -15.30 8.68
CA ASN A 36 2.53 -15.29 9.12
C ASN A 36 1.60 -14.60 8.11
N LEU A 37 2.11 -14.29 6.92
CA LEU A 37 1.35 -13.69 5.84
C LEU A 37 1.05 -14.76 4.80
N LYS A 38 -0.14 -14.66 4.19
CA LYS A 38 -0.54 -15.52 3.09
C LYS A 38 0.16 -15.04 1.82
N SER A 39 0.78 -15.97 1.11
CA SER A 39 1.37 -15.68 -0.19
C SER A 39 0.31 -15.25 -1.19
N ASN A 40 0.68 -14.33 -2.08
CA ASN A 40 -0.17 -13.75 -3.12
C ASN A 40 -1.47 -13.11 -2.61
N GLN A 41 -1.51 -12.69 -1.34
CA GLN A 41 -2.68 -12.08 -0.72
C GLN A 41 -2.56 -10.55 -0.70
N ILE A 42 -3.67 -9.87 -1.02
CA ILE A 42 -3.83 -8.44 -0.75
C ILE A 42 -4.22 -8.22 0.72
N TYR A 43 -3.46 -7.35 1.37
CA TYR A 43 -3.71 -6.77 2.68
C TYR A 43 -4.13 -5.32 2.50
N GLN A 44 -5.42 -5.07 2.67
CA GLN A 44 -6.03 -3.75 2.48
C GLN A 44 -6.00 -2.93 3.77
N PHE A 45 -5.69 -1.64 3.64
CA PHE A 45 -5.72 -0.68 4.76
C PHE A 45 -6.88 0.30 4.68
N ARG A 46 -7.52 0.42 3.51
CA ARG A 46 -8.46 1.49 3.17
C ARG A 46 -9.76 0.93 2.63
N ASN A 47 -10.83 0.99 3.41
CA ASN A 47 -12.11 0.38 3.07
C ASN A 47 -12.78 1.03 1.85
N GLU A 48 -12.41 2.27 1.55
CA GLU A 48 -12.90 3.01 0.39
C GLU A 48 -12.32 2.56 -0.95
N TYR A 49 -11.50 1.52 -0.96
CA TYR A 49 -11.02 0.87 -2.18
C TYR A 49 -11.52 -0.57 -2.23
N GLN A 50 -11.98 -1.04 -3.39
CA GLN A 50 -12.40 -2.42 -3.56
C GLN A 50 -11.60 -3.10 -4.67
N PHE A 51 -11.06 -4.26 -4.37
CA PHE A 51 -10.29 -5.09 -5.29
C PHE A 51 -11.22 -6.15 -5.88
N ARG A 52 -11.56 -6.04 -7.17
CA ARG A 52 -12.43 -7.03 -7.85
C ARG A 52 -11.76 -8.37 -8.01
N LYS A 53 -10.45 -8.32 -8.27
CA LYS A 53 -9.54 -9.46 -8.36
C LYS A 53 -8.53 -9.34 -7.23
N ASN A 54 -7.88 -10.44 -6.87
CA ASN A 54 -6.79 -10.42 -5.88
C ASN A 54 -5.48 -9.87 -6.49
N ASP A 55 -5.57 -8.75 -7.21
CA ASP A 55 -4.48 -7.99 -7.81
C ASP A 55 -4.86 -6.50 -7.86
N PHE A 56 -4.00 -5.68 -8.47
CA PHE A 56 -4.20 -4.23 -8.57
C PHE A 56 -4.69 -3.79 -9.95
N SER A 57 -5.13 -4.73 -10.81
CA SER A 57 -5.56 -4.42 -12.18
C SER A 57 -6.87 -3.64 -12.22
N GLU A 58 -7.80 -3.95 -11.32
CA GLU A 58 -9.11 -3.33 -11.24
C GLU A 58 -9.42 -2.97 -9.79
N VAL A 59 -9.29 -1.68 -9.46
CA VAL A 59 -9.50 -1.15 -8.12
C VAL A 59 -10.55 -0.05 -8.14
N ASP A 60 -11.73 -0.32 -7.59
CA ASP A 60 -12.81 0.66 -7.48
C ASP A 60 -12.56 1.58 -6.28
N TYR A 61 -12.93 2.86 -6.40
CA TYR A 61 -12.99 3.80 -5.27
C TYR A 61 -14.44 4.08 -4.89
N ILE A 62 -14.78 3.79 -3.63
CA ILE A 62 -16.12 3.88 -3.08
C ILE A 62 -16.20 5.12 -2.19
N SER A 63 -16.47 6.27 -2.80
CA SER A 63 -16.47 7.58 -2.13
C SER A 63 -17.33 7.64 -0.86
N LYS A 64 -18.49 6.96 -0.86
CA LYS A 64 -19.41 6.90 0.31
C LYS A 64 -18.78 6.31 1.58
N THR A 65 -17.66 5.60 1.46
CA THR A 65 -16.94 5.01 2.60
C THR A 65 -15.67 5.77 2.97
N ASP A 66 -15.31 6.81 2.21
CA ASP A 66 -14.17 7.68 2.54
C ASP A 66 -14.59 8.68 3.62
N VAL A 67 -14.38 8.29 4.87
CA VAL A 67 -14.76 9.10 6.04
C VAL A 67 -13.51 9.81 6.58
N ASN A 68 -13.57 11.14 6.58
CA ASN A 68 -12.57 11.96 7.23
C ASN A 68 -12.88 12.08 8.72
N LEU A 69 -12.20 11.29 9.54
CA LEU A 69 -12.44 11.22 10.98
C LEU A 69 -11.84 12.41 11.74
N TYR A 70 -10.68 12.91 11.31
CA TYR A 70 -9.94 13.92 12.03
C TYR A 70 -9.04 14.73 11.09
N GLU A 71 -8.98 16.04 11.32
CA GLU A 71 -8.08 16.94 10.61
C GLU A 71 -7.21 17.71 11.60
N LEU A 72 -5.91 17.78 11.32
CA LEU A 72 -5.02 18.71 11.98
C LEU A 72 -5.19 20.09 11.33
N LYS A 73 -5.75 21.04 12.08
CA LYS A 73 -5.82 22.44 11.64
C LYS A 73 -4.46 23.09 11.83
N THR A 74 -3.90 23.64 10.75
CA THR A 74 -2.71 24.50 10.81
C THR A 74 -3.06 25.92 10.37
N SER A 75 -2.13 26.86 10.52
CA SER A 75 -2.32 28.24 10.06
C SER A 75 -2.40 28.38 8.54
N ILE A 76 -1.96 27.36 7.78
CA ILE A 76 -1.82 27.40 6.32
C ILE A 76 -2.83 26.48 5.64
N ASN A 77 -3.12 25.32 6.23
CA ASN A 77 -4.03 24.32 5.69
C ASN A 77 -4.57 23.36 6.76
N ASN A 78 -5.67 22.68 6.44
CA ASN A 78 -6.11 21.51 7.18
C ASN A 78 -5.43 20.26 6.58
N ILE A 79 -4.86 19.44 7.45
CA ILE A 79 -4.21 18.18 7.06
C ILE A 79 -5.11 17.03 7.52
N PRO A 80 -5.75 16.29 6.61
CA PRO A 80 -6.57 15.15 6.99
C PRO A 80 -5.69 14.02 7.53
N ILE A 81 -6.10 13.46 8.68
CA ILE A 81 -5.39 12.37 9.35
C ILE A 81 -6.16 11.07 9.07
N ASN A 82 -5.48 10.13 8.41
CA ASN A 82 -6.03 8.79 8.18
C ASN A 82 -5.64 7.88 9.36
N ILE A 83 -6.64 7.31 10.02
CA ILE A 83 -6.44 6.34 11.10
C ILE A 83 -6.79 4.96 10.55
N ASN A 84 -5.80 4.07 10.49
CA ASN A 84 -6.01 2.67 10.09
C ASN A 84 -5.82 1.76 11.31
N ALA A 85 -6.71 0.79 11.47
CA ALA A 85 -6.60 -0.22 12.52
C ALA A 85 -6.37 -1.60 11.90
N ILE A 86 -5.29 -2.28 12.32
CA ILE A 86 -4.99 -3.66 11.91
C ILE A 86 -5.35 -4.57 13.08
N VAL A 87 -6.43 -5.33 12.93
CA VAL A 87 -6.99 -6.20 13.98
C VAL A 87 -7.01 -7.66 13.54
N GLY A 88 -7.10 -8.57 14.50
CA GLY A 88 -7.12 -10.02 14.24
C GLY A 88 -6.59 -10.85 15.41
N GLY A 89 -6.81 -12.17 15.37
CA GLY A 89 -6.37 -13.10 16.41
C GLY A 89 -4.85 -13.24 16.55
N ASN A 90 -4.39 -13.95 17.59
CA ASN A 90 -2.97 -14.26 17.74
C ASN A 90 -2.46 -15.10 16.56
N GLY A 91 -1.25 -14.81 16.09
CA GLY A 91 -0.66 -15.49 14.93
C GLY A 91 -1.19 -15.03 13.56
N SER A 92 -2.17 -14.10 13.49
CA SER A 92 -2.76 -13.66 12.22
C SER A 92 -1.85 -12.78 11.33
N GLY A 93 -0.60 -12.57 11.74
CA GLY A 93 0.39 -11.82 10.96
C GLY A 93 0.37 -10.29 11.12
N LYS A 94 -0.37 -9.71 12.08
CA LYS A 94 -0.42 -8.24 12.29
C LYS A 94 0.98 -7.61 12.44
N SER A 95 1.79 -8.12 13.36
CA SER A 95 3.15 -7.62 13.59
C SER A 95 4.05 -7.86 12.37
N THR A 96 3.86 -8.99 11.69
CA THR A 96 4.60 -9.35 10.47
C THR A 96 4.27 -8.40 9.31
N LEU A 97 3.00 -7.99 9.17
CA LEU A 97 2.57 -7.01 8.17
C LEU A 97 3.21 -5.63 8.42
N ILE A 98 3.25 -5.18 9.68
CA ILE A 98 3.91 -3.92 10.05
C ILE A 98 5.43 -4.01 9.83
N GLU A 99 6.05 -5.12 10.20
CA GLU A 99 7.48 -5.35 9.98
C GLU A 99 7.83 -5.33 8.48
N LEU A 100 6.98 -5.91 7.64
CA LEU A 100 7.14 -5.88 6.19
C LEU A 100 7.08 -4.46 5.62
N ILE A 101 6.14 -3.63 6.09
CA ILE A 101 6.06 -2.21 5.71
C ILE A 101 7.35 -1.48 6.09
N TYR A 102 7.84 -1.71 7.31
CA TYR A 102 9.08 -1.12 7.80
C TYR A 102 10.28 -1.50 6.92
N TRP A 103 10.40 -2.79 6.56
CA TRP A 103 11.50 -3.26 5.72
C TRP A 103 11.39 -2.82 4.26
N ALA A 104 10.19 -2.71 3.70
CA ALA A 104 9.96 -2.29 2.32
C ALA A 104 10.49 -0.88 2.05
N GLY A 105 10.34 0.04 3.00
CA GLY A 105 10.92 1.38 2.89
C GLY A 105 12.44 1.41 3.00
N ARG A 106 13.07 0.35 3.51
CA ARG A 106 14.51 0.31 3.82
C ARG A 106 15.33 -0.51 2.82
N LEU A 107 14.76 -1.53 2.18
CA LEU A 107 15.50 -2.49 1.38
C LEU A 107 14.92 -2.61 -0.04
N PRO A 108 15.68 -2.24 -1.09
CA PRO A 108 15.26 -2.39 -2.48
C PRO A 108 14.90 -3.83 -2.82
N ARG A 109 15.54 -4.83 -2.21
CA ARG A 109 15.31 -6.25 -2.51
C ARG A 109 13.89 -6.74 -2.20
N PHE A 110 13.14 -6.00 -1.37
CA PHE A 110 11.74 -6.32 -1.09
C PHE A 110 10.76 -5.70 -2.10
N SER A 111 11.19 -4.78 -2.97
CA SER A 111 10.29 -4.15 -3.95
C SER A 111 9.77 -5.14 -4.99
N ASP A 112 10.58 -6.12 -5.39
CA ASP A 112 10.20 -7.07 -6.44
C ASP A 112 9.14 -8.08 -5.95
N GLN A 113 9.13 -8.32 -4.64
CA GLN A 113 8.23 -9.28 -3.99
C GLN A 113 7.04 -8.60 -3.29
N LEU A 114 7.09 -7.28 -3.12
CA LEU A 114 6.08 -6.50 -2.45
C LEU A 114 5.54 -5.40 -3.37
N LYS A 115 4.27 -5.53 -3.76
CA LYS A 115 3.59 -4.46 -4.47
C LYS A 115 2.83 -3.62 -3.47
N ILE A 116 3.17 -2.34 -3.39
CA ILE A 116 2.44 -1.35 -2.58
C ILE A 116 1.58 -0.54 -3.53
N LEU A 117 0.29 -0.44 -3.25
CA LEU A 117 -0.60 0.47 -3.94
C LEU A 117 -0.79 1.73 -3.10
N ASN A 118 -0.57 2.88 -3.73
CA ASN A 118 -0.61 4.19 -3.09
C ASN A 118 -1.51 5.11 -3.92
N SER A 119 -2.15 6.11 -3.29
CA SER A 119 -2.99 7.09 -4.01
C SER A 119 -2.26 7.76 -5.17
N PHE A 120 -0.99 8.13 -4.99
CA PHE A 120 -0.18 8.75 -6.05
C PHE A 120 -0.02 7.90 -7.32
N VAL A 121 -0.12 6.57 -7.22
CA VAL A 121 0.09 5.65 -8.35
C VAL A 121 -1.16 5.57 -9.23
N LYS A 122 -2.37 5.77 -8.68
CA LYS A 122 -3.61 5.70 -9.48
C LYS A 122 -3.72 6.81 -10.52
N HIS A 123 -3.31 8.03 -10.20
CA HIS A 123 -3.36 9.14 -11.15
C HIS A 123 -2.31 9.06 -12.27
N TYR A 124 -1.21 8.33 -12.07
CA TYR A 124 -0.23 8.13 -13.13
C TYR A 124 -0.76 7.29 -14.30
N GLU A 125 -1.75 6.41 -14.09
CA GLU A 125 -2.38 5.67 -15.20
C GLU A 125 -3.55 6.43 -15.84
N GLU A 126 -4.33 7.20 -15.07
CA GLU A 126 -5.40 8.04 -15.63
C GLU A 126 -4.88 9.22 -16.46
N GLU A 127 -3.77 9.86 -16.06
CA GLU A 127 -3.16 10.96 -16.85
C GLU A 127 -2.55 10.48 -18.19
N GLN A 128 -2.14 9.21 -18.29
CA GLN A 128 -1.59 8.65 -19.53
C GLN A 128 -2.68 8.27 -20.54
N ILE A 129 -3.88 7.92 -20.07
CA ILE A 129 -5.05 7.65 -20.93
C ILE A 129 -5.63 8.96 -21.51
N LEU A 130 -5.59 10.06 -20.74
CA LEU A 130 -5.99 11.38 -21.22
C LEU A 130 -4.99 11.98 -22.23
N ARG A 131 -3.68 11.79 -22.05
CA ARG A 131 -2.68 12.29 -23.02
C ARG A 131 -2.64 11.52 -24.35
N THR A 132 -3.08 10.27 -24.37
CA THR A 132 -3.09 9.44 -25.59
C THR A 132 -4.34 9.64 -26.45
N SER A 133 -5.42 10.22 -25.90
CA SER A 133 -6.63 10.57 -26.66
C SER A 133 -6.53 11.92 -27.38
N ASP A 134 -5.65 12.82 -26.93
CA ASP A 134 -5.39 14.11 -27.57
C ASP A 134 -4.36 14.05 -28.72
N CYS A 135 -3.72 12.89 -28.96
CA CYS A 135 -2.81 12.64 -30.08
C CYS A 135 -3.43 11.68 -31.12
N GLN A 136 -4.65 11.96 -31.55
CA GLN A 136 -5.31 11.29 -32.67
C GLN A 136 -6.07 12.28 -33.57
N TYR A 137 -5.64 13.53 -33.70
CA TYR A 137 -6.07 14.42 -34.78
C TYR A 137 -4.98 15.45 -35.08
N SER A 138 -4.06 15.09 -35.96
CA SER A 138 -3.25 16.01 -36.78
C SER A 138 -2.66 15.21 -37.94
#